data_AF-A0ABD6XNC4-F1
#
_entry.id   AF-A0ABD6XNC4-F1
#
_cell.length_a   1.000
_cell.length_b   1.000
_cell.length_c   1.000
_cell.angle_alpha   90.00
_cell.angle_beta   90.00
_cell.angle_gamma   90.00
#
_symmetry.space_group_name_H-M   'P 1'
#
loop_
_entity.id
_entity.type
_entity.pdbx_description
1 polymer ?
#
loop_
_entity_poly.entity_id
_entity_poly.type
_entity_poly.pdbx_seq_one_letter_code
_entity_poly.pdbx_strand_id
1 'polypeptide(L)'
;TGLHYNLFRYYDPDSGRFTQQDPIGLAGGINLYQYAPNALGWVDPWGLTNELVTFWPPNDGALGPVKVSILNPGQLIDRYGYPGGKYTSPVGTPYSMRALAPGTETKPYTVYEVMKPIPRVLESKIAPWFGEIGLGTQYLLPESVQSLIDSGHLKEVKTGRKCG
;
A
#
# COMPACT_ATOMS: atom_id res chain seq x y z
N THR A 1 -13.39 20.99 -10.92
CA THR A 1 -14.37 20.73 -9.85
C THR A 1 -13.59 20.25 -8.64
N GLY A 2 -13.42 21.08 -7.60
CA GLY A 2 -12.53 20.80 -6.46
C GLY A 2 -12.99 19.69 -5.51
N LEU A 3 -13.75 18.71 -6.00
CA LEU A 3 -14.27 17.58 -5.24
C LEU A 3 -13.34 16.38 -5.40
N HIS A 4 -13.19 15.60 -4.35
CA HIS A 4 -12.41 14.37 -4.35
C HIS A 4 -13.34 13.16 -4.50
N TYR A 5 -13.01 12.25 -5.41
CA TYR A 5 -13.82 11.04 -5.61
C TYR A 5 -13.28 9.89 -4.74
N ASN A 6 -14.05 9.52 -3.73
CA ASN A 6 -13.76 8.38 -2.85
C ASN A 6 -14.71 7.24 -3.21
N LEU A 7 -14.35 6.49 -4.26
CA LEU A 7 -14.96 5.24 -4.78
C LEU A 7 -16.49 5.21 -4.94
N PHE A 8 -17.26 5.42 -3.88
CA PHE A 8 -18.73 5.45 -3.91
C PHE A 8 -19.32 6.85 -3.68
N ARG A 9 -18.54 7.82 -3.18
CA ARG A 9 -19.02 9.17 -2.83
C ARG A 9 -18.02 10.26 -3.22
N TYR A 10 -18.54 11.43 -3.56
CA TYR A 10 -17.77 12.65 -3.75
C TYR A 10 -17.63 13.38 -2.41
N TYR A 11 -16.38 13.59 -2.01
CA TYR A 11 -15.98 14.35 -0.84
C TYR A 11 -15.75 15.82 -1.21
N ASP A 12 -16.29 16.71 -0.40
CA ASP A 12 -16.06 18.15 -0.48
C ASP A 12 -15.04 18.57 0.60
N PRO A 13 -13.81 18.94 0.20
CA PRO A 13 -12.77 19.31 1.15
C PRO A 13 -13.05 20.63 1.86
N ASP A 14 -13.83 21.55 1.27
CA ASP A 14 -14.14 22.84 1.89
C ASP A 14 -15.11 22.68 3.06
N SER A 15 -15.99 21.67 2.99
CA SER A 15 -17.02 21.41 4.01
C SER A 15 -16.79 20.17 4.88
N GLY A 16 -15.71 19.43 4.63
CA GLY A 16 -15.24 18.30 5.45
C GLY A 16 -16.20 17.09 5.46
N ARG A 17 -17.00 16.90 4.41
CA ARG A 17 -18.09 15.91 4.38
C ARG A 17 -18.32 15.31 3.00
N PHE A 18 -19.10 14.23 2.92
CA PHE A 18 -19.59 13.70 1.65
C PHE A 18 -20.74 14.53 1.10
N THR A 19 -20.82 14.65 -0.22
CA THR A 19 -21.90 15.36 -0.93
C THR A 19 -23.10 14.45 -1.25
N GLN A 20 -22.95 13.14 -1.09
CA GLN A 20 -24.02 12.13 -1.21
C GLN A 20 -24.26 11.41 0.12
N GLN A 21 -25.49 10.97 0.34
CA GLN A 21 -25.86 10.12 1.47
C GLN A 21 -25.12 8.79 1.43
N ASP A 22 -24.85 8.24 2.61
CA ASP A 22 -24.28 6.90 2.76
C ASP A 22 -25.20 5.83 2.14
N PRO A 23 -24.74 5.07 1.13
CA PRO A 23 -25.54 4.03 0.49
C PRO A 23 -25.99 2.90 1.44
N ILE A 24 -25.27 2.69 2.56
CA ILE A 24 -25.66 1.69 3.57
C ILE A 24 -26.56 2.27 4.68
N GLY A 25 -26.96 3.54 4.55
CA GLY A 25 -27.92 4.20 5.44
C GLY A 25 -27.42 4.27 6.89
N LEU A 26 -28.34 4.12 7.85
CA LEU A 26 -28.04 4.25 9.28
C LEU A 26 -27.05 3.21 9.82
N ALA A 27 -26.74 2.16 9.03
CA ALA A 27 -25.69 1.21 9.37
C ALA A 27 -24.28 1.86 9.32
N GLY A 28 -24.08 2.91 8.53
CA GLY A 28 -22.84 3.69 8.46
C GLY A 28 -22.70 4.76 9.56
N GLY A 29 -23.73 4.94 10.38
CA GLY A 29 -23.77 5.94 11.45
C GLY A 29 -24.99 6.86 11.36
N ILE A 30 -25.22 7.64 12.41
CA ILE A 30 -26.41 8.52 12.52
C ILE A 30 -26.30 9.73 11.56
N ASN A 31 -25.08 10.14 11.21
CA ASN A 31 -24.84 11.23 10.26
C ASN A 31 -24.46 10.67 8.87
N LEU A 32 -25.45 10.60 7.98
CA LEU A 32 -25.35 10.01 6.65
C LEU A 32 -24.40 10.73 5.67
N TYR A 33 -23.86 11.89 6.05
CA TYR A 33 -22.90 12.67 5.23
C TYR A 33 -21.51 12.75 5.88
N GLN A 34 -21.31 12.10 7.03
CA GLN A 34 -20.09 12.21 7.80
C GLN A 34 -18.90 11.58 7.06
N TYR A 35 -17.80 12.32 6.97
CA TYR A 35 -16.55 11.82 6.42
C TYR A 35 -15.81 10.93 7.42
N ALA A 36 -15.64 11.39 8.67
CA ALA A 36 -15.14 10.57 9.75
C ALA A 36 -15.57 11.14 11.12
N PRO A 37 -15.58 10.33 12.20
CA PRO A 37 -15.86 10.81 13.56
C PRO A 37 -14.86 11.86 14.07
N ASN A 38 -13.62 11.81 13.58
CA ASN A 38 -12.57 12.79 13.90
C ASN A 38 -11.53 12.89 12.76
N ALA A 39 -11.54 14.00 12.01
CA ALA A 39 -10.68 14.22 10.84
C ALA A 39 -9.16 14.32 11.13
N LEU A 40 -8.73 14.43 12.39
CA LEU A 40 -7.30 14.48 12.76
C LEU A 40 -6.66 13.10 12.95
N GLY A 41 -7.47 12.03 13.03
CA GLY A 41 -6.98 10.66 13.23
C GLY A 41 -7.78 9.60 12.49
N TRP A 42 -8.70 10.01 11.61
CA TRP A 42 -9.58 9.10 10.87
C TRP A 42 -9.71 9.57 9.43
N VAL A 43 -9.49 8.63 8.50
CA VAL A 43 -9.74 8.77 7.07
C VAL A 43 -10.72 7.65 6.74
N ASP A 44 -11.85 7.94 6.09
CA ASP A 44 -12.77 6.94 5.55
C ASP A 44 -12.42 6.72 4.06
N PRO A 45 -11.59 5.71 3.74
CA PRO A 45 -11.10 5.50 2.37
C PRO A 45 -12.18 4.89 1.47
N TRP A 46 -13.23 4.34 2.07
CA TRP A 46 -14.26 3.56 1.39
C TRP A 46 -15.58 4.32 1.27
N GLY A 47 -15.79 5.35 2.08
CA GLY A 47 -17.06 6.05 2.14
C GLY A 47 -18.15 5.17 2.75
N LEU A 48 -17.82 4.23 3.64
CA LEU A 48 -18.77 3.20 4.09
C LEU A 48 -18.60 2.70 5.55
N THR A 49 -17.52 2.98 6.30
CA THR A 49 -17.37 2.42 7.67
C THR A 49 -16.56 3.27 8.67
N ASN A 50 -16.96 3.20 9.95
CA ASN A 50 -16.27 3.74 11.13
C ASN A 50 -15.29 2.71 11.75
N GLU A 51 -14.17 2.41 11.09
CA GLU A 51 -13.09 1.64 11.72
C GLU A 51 -11.84 2.50 11.94
N LEU A 52 -11.22 2.33 13.11
CA LEU A 52 -10.03 3.04 13.56
C LEU A 52 -8.88 2.83 12.55
N VAL A 53 -8.45 3.91 11.87
CA VAL A 53 -7.30 3.85 10.96
C VAL A 53 -6.11 4.59 11.58
N THR A 54 -5.08 3.85 11.97
CA THR A 54 -3.75 4.41 12.28
C THR A 54 -3.14 5.03 11.02
N PHE A 55 -2.07 5.83 11.14
CA PHE A 55 -1.39 6.55 10.02
C PHE A 55 -0.99 5.68 8.80
N TRP A 56 -1.07 4.35 8.91
CA TRP A 56 -0.88 3.38 7.84
C TRP A 56 -2.23 2.78 7.41
N PRO A 57 -2.44 2.46 6.12
CA PRO A 57 -3.63 1.75 5.69
C PRO A 57 -3.81 0.46 6.53
N PRO A 58 -5.04 0.15 6.98
CA PRO A 58 -5.30 -1.07 7.73
C PRO A 58 -4.88 -2.29 6.88
N ASN A 59 -4.56 -3.41 7.54
CA ASN A 59 -4.07 -4.63 6.88
C ASN A 59 -2.76 -4.44 6.10
N ASP A 60 -1.81 -3.63 6.62
CA ASP A 60 -0.47 -3.50 6.03
C ASP A 60 -0.48 -2.98 4.56
N GLY A 61 -1.47 -2.12 4.23
CA GLY A 61 -1.64 -1.60 2.86
C GLY A 61 -2.25 -2.58 1.87
N ALA A 62 -2.74 -3.73 2.34
CA ALA A 62 -3.40 -4.71 1.51
C ALA A 62 -4.85 -4.31 1.20
N LEU A 63 -5.19 -4.30 -0.09
CA LEU A 63 -6.53 -4.30 -0.62
C LEU A 63 -7.08 -5.73 -0.65
N GLY A 64 -7.92 -6.07 0.31
CA GLY A 64 -8.58 -7.37 0.39
C GLY A 64 -7.72 -8.47 1.04
N PRO A 65 -8.01 -9.77 0.77
CA PRO A 65 -7.37 -10.87 1.48
C PRO A 65 -5.89 -10.99 1.13
N VAL A 66 -5.09 -11.31 2.15
CA VAL A 66 -3.68 -11.64 2.00
C VAL A 66 -3.54 -13.12 1.67
N LYS A 67 -2.71 -13.43 0.67
CA LYS A 67 -2.40 -14.80 0.25
C LYS A 67 -1.02 -15.19 0.76
N VAL A 68 -0.93 -16.31 1.47
CA VAL A 68 0.37 -16.92 1.78
C VAL A 68 0.93 -17.55 0.51
N SER A 69 2.15 -17.17 0.14
CA SER A 69 2.84 -17.58 -1.07
C SER A 69 4.30 -17.98 -0.77
N ILE A 70 4.93 -18.58 -1.77
CA ILE A 70 6.36 -18.89 -1.78
C ILE A 70 6.96 -18.14 -2.96
N LEU A 71 8.02 -17.35 -2.73
CA LEU A 71 8.85 -16.83 -3.82
C LEU A 71 9.90 -17.89 -4.17
N ASN A 72 9.89 -18.33 -5.41
CA ASN A 72 10.76 -19.38 -5.94
C ASN A 72 12.05 -18.80 -6.53
N PRO A 73 13.14 -19.60 -6.57
CA PRO A 73 14.39 -19.20 -7.19
C PRO A 73 14.22 -18.69 -8.63
N GLY A 74 14.96 -17.65 -8.99
CA GLY A 74 14.90 -16.96 -10.29
C GLY A 74 13.81 -15.89 -10.40
N GLN A 75 12.88 -15.79 -9.43
CA GLN A 75 11.93 -14.68 -9.42
C GLN A 75 12.63 -13.36 -9.09
N LEU A 76 12.21 -12.29 -9.76
CA LEU A 76 12.71 -10.94 -9.54
C LEU A 76 11.70 -10.08 -8.77
N ILE A 77 12.17 -9.45 -7.70
CA ILE A 77 11.41 -8.49 -6.90
C ILE A 77 12.19 -7.18 -6.77
N ASP A 78 11.51 -6.08 -6.52
CA ASP A 78 12.16 -4.78 -6.32
C ASP A 78 11.60 -4.01 -5.11
N ARG A 79 12.33 -2.96 -4.72
CA ARG A 79 12.01 -2.12 -3.58
C ARG A 79 12.50 -0.69 -3.80
N TYR A 80 11.68 0.28 -3.38
CA TYR A 80 12.14 1.62 -3.03
C TYR A 80 12.40 1.68 -1.53
N GLY A 81 13.65 1.94 -1.12
CA GLY A 81 14.05 2.02 0.29
C GLY A 81 15.25 1.13 0.64
N TYR A 82 15.79 1.39 1.83
CA TYR A 82 16.91 0.63 2.40
C TYR A 82 16.50 -0.82 2.74
N PRO A 83 17.48 -1.76 2.80
CA PRO A 83 17.23 -3.20 2.95
C PRO A 83 16.72 -3.63 4.33
N GLY A 84 16.63 -2.71 5.31
CA GLY A 84 16.05 -3.01 6.62
C GLY A 84 14.52 -3.27 6.61
N GLY A 85 13.82 -2.93 5.52
CA GLY A 85 12.38 -3.20 5.41
C GLY A 85 12.05 -4.58 4.83
N LYS A 86 10.75 -4.92 4.88
CA LYS A 86 10.22 -6.23 4.46
C LYS A 86 9.31 -6.20 3.23
N TYR A 87 8.90 -5.02 2.78
CA TYR A 87 7.98 -4.87 1.65
C TYR A 87 8.75 -4.83 0.32
N THR A 88 8.29 -5.60 -0.65
CA THR A 88 8.79 -5.62 -2.02
C THR A 88 7.62 -5.73 -3.00
N SER A 89 7.86 -5.59 -4.29
CA SER A 89 6.86 -5.86 -5.34
C SER A 89 7.50 -6.69 -6.46
N PRO A 90 6.70 -7.31 -7.34
CA PRO A 90 7.23 -7.83 -8.60
C PRO A 90 7.98 -6.73 -9.37
N VAL A 91 9.12 -7.08 -9.97
CA VAL A 91 9.85 -6.14 -10.82
C VAL A 91 8.95 -5.58 -11.91
N GLY A 92 9.06 -4.27 -12.13
CA GLY A 92 8.28 -3.56 -13.15
C GLY A 92 6.90 -3.08 -12.66
N THR A 93 6.52 -3.35 -11.41
CA THR A 93 5.32 -2.72 -10.82
C THR A 93 5.46 -1.19 -10.87
N PRO A 94 4.57 -0.45 -11.56
CA PRO A 94 4.68 1.00 -11.68
C PRO A 94 4.67 1.71 -10.32
N TYR A 95 5.34 2.87 -10.21
CA TYR A 95 5.44 3.60 -8.94
C TYR A 95 4.05 3.97 -8.37
N SER A 96 3.17 4.49 -9.22
CA SER A 96 1.79 4.84 -8.85
C SER A 96 0.96 3.64 -8.40
N MET A 97 1.34 2.43 -8.81
CA MET A 97 0.66 1.22 -8.37
C MET A 97 1.11 0.71 -7.01
N ARG A 98 2.10 1.37 -6.41
CA ARG A 98 2.68 0.99 -5.10
C ARG A 98 2.17 1.82 -3.93
N ALA A 99 1.44 2.91 -4.21
CA ALA A 99 0.86 3.79 -3.19
C ALA A 99 1.84 4.14 -2.06
N LEU A 100 3.07 4.52 -2.45
CA LEU A 100 4.15 4.82 -1.52
C LEU A 100 4.05 6.26 -1.02
N ALA A 101 4.52 6.50 0.21
CA ALA A 101 4.53 7.85 0.79
C ALA A 101 5.38 8.81 -0.07
N PRO A 102 4.95 10.07 -0.23
CA PRO A 102 5.74 11.10 -0.90
C PRO A 102 7.18 11.16 -0.37
N GLY A 103 8.15 11.36 -1.26
CA GLY A 103 9.58 11.31 -0.94
C GLY A 103 10.19 9.91 -1.00
N THR A 104 9.41 8.84 -1.10
CA THR A 104 9.95 7.46 -1.24
C THR A 104 10.69 7.26 -2.57
N GLU A 105 10.34 8.01 -3.61
CA GLU A 105 11.00 8.07 -4.91
C GLU A 105 12.47 8.51 -4.83
N THR A 106 12.84 9.25 -3.77
CA THR A 106 14.22 9.68 -3.53
C THR A 106 15.10 8.59 -2.89
N LYS A 107 14.48 7.53 -2.38
CA LYS A 107 15.19 6.42 -1.74
C LYS A 107 15.80 5.49 -2.80
N PRO A 108 16.78 4.65 -2.42
CA PRO A 108 17.38 3.70 -3.36
C PRO A 108 16.32 2.79 -3.98
N TYR A 109 16.40 2.59 -5.30
CA TYR A 109 15.64 1.57 -6.00
C TYR A 109 16.55 0.38 -6.29
N THR A 110 16.20 -0.78 -5.75
CA THR A 110 17.00 -2.00 -5.88
C THR A 110 16.13 -3.15 -6.37
N VAL A 111 16.68 -3.93 -7.31
CA VAL A 111 16.13 -5.18 -7.82
C VAL A 111 16.91 -6.34 -7.21
N TYR A 112 16.17 -7.34 -6.71
CA TYR A 112 16.70 -8.55 -6.11
C TYR A 112 16.22 -9.78 -6.90
N GLU A 113 17.11 -10.76 -7.03
CA GLU A 113 16.80 -12.10 -7.49
C GLU A 113 16.67 -13.03 -6.31
N VAL A 114 15.63 -13.86 -6.32
CA VAL A 114 15.43 -14.93 -5.35
C VAL A 114 16.39 -16.06 -5.69
N MET A 115 17.31 -16.35 -4.78
CA MET A 115 18.32 -17.40 -4.96
C MET A 115 17.89 -18.73 -4.34
N LYS A 116 17.09 -18.68 -3.27
CA LYS A 116 16.53 -19.84 -2.56
C LYS A 116 15.04 -19.59 -2.27
N PRO A 117 14.19 -20.63 -2.19
CA PRO A 117 12.77 -20.43 -1.89
C PRO A 117 12.55 -19.63 -0.61
N ILE A 118 11.68 -18.61 -0.66
CA ILE A 118 11.28 -17.82 0.50
C ILE A 118 9.83 -18.18 0.83
N PRO A 119 9.60 -19.04 1.83
CA PRO A 119 8.25 -19.43 2.22
C PRO A 119 7.58 -18.34 3.07
N ARG A 120 6.26 -18.48 3.25
CA ARG A 120 5.46 -17.60 4.13
C ARG A 120 5.51 -16.13 3.72
N VAL A 121 5.65 -15.86 2.42
CA VAL A 121 5.54 -14.51 1.86
C VAL A 121 4.07 -14.15 1.79
N LEU A 122 3.71 -13.00 2.35
CA LEU A 122 2.36 -12.48 2.32
C LEU A 122 2.19 -11.64 1.05
N GLU A 123 1.45 -12.18 0.09
CA GLU A 123 1.10 -11.51 -1.16
C GLU A 123 -0.24 -10.78 -1.00
N SER A 124 -0.30 -9.51 -1.38
CA SER A 124 -1.55 -8.75 -1.38
C SER A 124 -1.61 -7.73 -2.51
N LYS A 125 -2.83 -7.31 -2.85
CA LYS A 125 -3.03 -6.11 -3.68
C LYS A 125 -2.76 -4.87 -2.85
N ILE A 126 -2.21 -3.83 -3.45
CA ILE A 126 -1.91 -2.58 -2.76
C ILE A 126 -3.15 -1.69 -2.78
N ALA A 127 -3.58 -1.18 -1.63
CA ALA A 127 -4.68 -0.22 -1.57
C ALA A 127 -4.28 1.12 -2.21
N PRO A 128 -5.20 1.82 -2.91
CA PRO A 128 -4.96 3.20 -3.32
C PRO A 128 -4.67 4.07 -2.09
N TRP A 129 -3.57 4.84 -2.10
CA TRP A 129 -3.16 5.69 -0.97
C TRP A 129 -2.22 6.80 -1.46
N PHE A 130 -2.05 7.87 -0.68
CA PHE A 130 -1.22 9.04 -1.03
C PHE A 130 -1.55 9.72 -2.38
N GLY A 131 -2.80 9.59 -2.86
CA GLY A 131 -3.20 10.11 -4.18
C GLY A 131 -2.73 9.27 -5.36
N GLU A 132 -2.14 8.11 -5.09
CA GLU A 132 -1.68 7.15 -6.08
C GLU A 132 -2.70 6.03 -6.30
N ILE A 133 -2.66 5.44 -7.50
CA ILE A 133 -3.64 4.44 -7.95
C ILE A 133 -3.63 3.18 -7.07
N GLY A 134 -2.46 2.74 -6.59
CA GLY A 134 -2.33 1.43 -5.96
C GLY A 134 -2.65 0.29 -6.93
N LEU A 135 -3.30 -0.77 -6.45
CA LEU A 135 -3.72 -1.97 -7.20
C LEU A 135 -2.58 -2.86 -7.73
N GLY A 136 -1.33 -2.46 -7.50
CA GLY A 136 -0.15 -3.32 -7.70
C GLY A 136 -0.17 -4.52 -6.76
N THR A 137 0.77 -5.43 -6.96
CA THR A 137 1.00 -6.54 -6.02
C THR A 137 2.16 -6.16 -5.11
N GLN A 138 2.01 -6.38 -3.80
CA GLN A 138 3.10 -6.32 -2.84
C GLN A 138 3.35 -7.69 -2.20
N TYR A 139 4.60 -7.87 -1.80
CA TYR A 139 5.06 -8.99 -1.00
C TYR A 139 5.59 -8.46 0.33
N LEU A 140 5.00 -8.91 1.43
CA LEU A 140 5.57 -8.78 2.76
C LEU A 140 6.37 -10.05 3.07
N LEU A 141 7.69 -9.88 3.13
CA LEU A 141 8.65 -10.94 3.39
C LEU A 141 8.64 -11.35 4.88
N PRO A 142 8.94 -12.62 5.21
CA PRO A 142 8.99 -13.07 6.61
C PRO A 142 10.09 -12.33 7.42
N GLU A 143 11.19 -11.99 6.76
CA GLU A 143 12.36 -11.31 7.33
C GLU A 143 12.69 -10.04 6.55
N SER A 144 13.63 -9.23 7.06
CA SER A 144 14.11 -8.05 6.34
C SER A 144 14.81 -8.45 5.04
N VAL A 145 14.82 -7.56 4.05
CA VAL A 145 15.60 -7.78 2.82
C VAL A 145 17.07 -8.01 3.17
N GLN A 146 17.64 -7.29 4.14
CA GLN A 146 19.01 -7.49 4.60
C GLN A 146 19.23 -8.91 5.13
N SER A 147 18.37 -9.41 6.01
CA SER A 147 18.47 -10.78 6.56
C SER A 147 18.38 -11.85 5.47
N LEU A 148 17.56 -11.61 4.45
CA LEU A 148 17.41 -12.51 3.31
C LEU A 148 18.61 -12.45 2.35
N ILE A 149 19.31 -11.32 2.26
CA ILE A 149 20.60 -11.21 1.58
C ILE A 149 21.67 -11.98 2.37
N ASP A 150 21.76 -11.74 3.69
CA ASP A 150 22.79 -12.33 4.55
C ASP A 150 22.68 -13.88 4.61
N SER A 151 21.46 -14.41 4.56
CA SER A 151 21.19 -15.86 4.51
C SER A 151 21.29 -16.47 3.08
N GLY A 152 21.51 -15.63 2.07
CA GLY A 152 21.64 -16.03 0.67
C GLY A 152 20.34 -16.45 0.00
N HIS A 153 19.19 -15.98 0.50
CA HIS A 153 17.89 -16.14 -0.14
C HIS A 153 17.62 -15.07 -1.21
N LEU A 154 18.19 -13.87 -1.04
CA LEU A 154 18.13 -12.78 -2.01
C LEU A 154 19.55 -12.37 -2.45
N LYS A 155 19.64 -11.87 -3.68
CA LYS A 155 20.86 -11.24 -4.22
C LYS A 155 20.49 -9.96 -4.93
N GLU A 156 21.23 -8.88 -4.68
CA GLU A 156 21.09 -7.64 -5.46
C GLU A 156 21.54 -7.85 -6.91
N VAL A 157 20.68 -7.46 -7.86
CA VAL A 157 20.94 -7.59 -9.31
C VAL A 157 21.15 -6.22 -9.96
N LYS A 158 20.42 -5.21 -9.49
CA LYS A 158 20.53 -3.84 -10.01
C LYS A 158 20.20 -2.84 -8.91
N THR A 159 21.03 -1.81 -8.80
CA THR A 159 20.78 -0.66 -7.92
C THR A 159 20.76 0.60 -8.78
N GLY A 160 19.70 1.40 -8.66
CA GLY A 160 19.55 2.67 -9.34
C GLY A 160 19.26 3.79 -8.34
N ARG A 161 19.88 4.96 -8.57
CA ARG A 161 19.29 6.24 -8.16
C ARG A 161 18.64 6.81 -9.40
N LYS A 162 17.35 7.17 -9.37
CA LYS A 162 16.84 8.06 -10.41
C LYS A 162 17.51 9.40 -10.20
N CYS A 163 18.35 9.80 -11.16
CA CYS A 163 18.86 11.15 -11.24
C CYS A 163 17.68 12.10 -11.49
N GLY A 164 17.65 13.20 -10.73
CA GLY A 164 16.97 14.49 -10.95
C GLY A 164 15.71 14.50 -11.80
#